data_AF-A0A2L1K026-F1
#
_entry.id   AF-A0A2L1K026-F1
#
_cell.length_a   1.000
_cell.length_b   1.000
_cell.length_c   1.000
_cell.angle_alpha   90.00
_cell.angle_beta   90.00
_cell.angle_gamma   90.00
#
_symmetry.space_group_name_H-M   'P 1'
#
loop_
_entity.id
_entity.type
_entity.pdbx_description
1 polymer ?
#
loop_
_entity_poly.entity_id
_entity_poly.type
_entity_poly.pdbx_seq_one_letter_code
_entity_poly.pdbx_strand_id
1 'polypeptide(L)'
;MFVAYKIIVLTISFSGVFAGTEISGPDFSASEWCSSVGTGRIPDPIHCQMYFDCNVVYNEVPPGLEQHQAECPYPNLFSEETFQCETFDTVKCADRIEPVNKCDYTMNKCNGPNCQPCEIYYPKCEGLSDGFHAHPMKRDSPYYIECYKSRLISVHVCPTDPDGRIMLFWEENGNCTAMT
;
A
#
# COMPACT_ATOMS: atom_id res chain seq x y z
N MET A 1 11.60 31.70 -16.99
CA MET A 1 11.59 32.76 -15.95
C MET A 1 11.13 32.08 -14.67
N PHE A 2 12.07 31.71 -13.81
CA PHE A 2 11.82 30.94 -12.59
C PHE A 2 11.25 31.86 -11.51
N VAL A 3 10.11 31.50 -10.91
CA VAL A 3 9.56 32.21 -9.75
C VAL A 3 10.11 31.53 -8.50
N ALA A 4 11.09 32.18 -7.88
CA ALA A 4 11.65 31.77 -6.60
C ALA A 4 10.74 32.27 -5.47
N TYR A 5 10.20 31.37 -4.66
CA TYR A 5 9.50 31.76 -3.42
C TYR A 5 10.51 31.86 -2.28
N LYS A 6 10.67 33.07 -1.74
CA LYS A 6 11.45 33.37 -0.54
C LYS A 6 10.73 32.79 0.69
N ILE A 7 11.31 31.77 1.31
CA ILE A 7 10.93 31.33 2.66
C ILE A 7 11.45 32.37 3.64
N ILE A 8 10.54 33.13 4.27
CA ILE A 8 10.87 34.04 5.36
C ILE A 8 11.00 33.21 6.64
N VAL A 9 12.23 32.87 7.02
CA VAL A 9 12.51 32.25 8.32
C VAL A 9 12.54 33.36 9.38
N LEU A 10 11.41 33.55 10.07
CA LEU A 10 11.36 34.34 11.30
C LEU A 10 12.04 33.52 12.41
N THR A 11 13.24 33.94 12.80
CA THR A 11 13.95 33.39 13.95
C THR A 11 13.32 33.94 15.23
N ILE A 12 12.55 33.11 15.93
CA ILE A 12 12.06 33.43 17.28
C ILE A 12 12.86 32.57 18.26
N SER A 13 13.71 33.21 19.05
CA SER A 13 14.45 32.58 20.15
C SER A 13 13.50 32.24 21.30
N PHE A 14 13.36 30.95 21.62
CA PHE A 14 12.66 30.48 22.82
C PHE A 14 13.60 29.69 23.71
N SER A 15 13.84 30.24 24.91
CA SER A 15 14.28 29.48 26.08
C SER A 15 13.15 28.55 26.50
N GLY A 16 13.43 27.25 26.63
CA GLY A 16 12.43 26.20 26.68
C GLY A 16 11.55 26.16 27.93
N VAL A 17 10.32 25.70 27.73
CA VAL A 17 9.65 24.59 28.45
C VAL A 17 8.70 23.96 27.42
N PHE A 18 8.89 22.68 27.06
CA PHE A 18 8.00 21.95 26.16
C PHE A 18 6.74 21.53 26.92
N ALA A 19 5.63 22.22 26.67
CA ALA A 19 4.30 21.65 26.81
C ALA A 19 3.82 21.36 25.39
N GLY A 20 3.58 20.08 25.09
CA GLY A 20 3.22 19.61 23.75
C GLY A 20 1.96 20.28 23.23
N THR A 21 2.13 21.13 22.22
CA THR A 21 1.08 21.51 21.30
C THR A 21 1.29 20.70 20.03
N GLU A 22 0.34 19.82 19.72
CA GLU A 22 0.22 19.19 18.42
C GLU A 22 0.24 20.29 17.36
N ILE A 23 1.28 20.29 16.53
CA ILE A 23 1.32 21.14 15.33
C ILE A 23 0.49 20.38 14.30
N SER A 24 -0.82 20.46 14.39
CA SER A 24 -1.65 20.28 13.20
C SER A 24 -1.30 21.45 12.28
N GLY A 25 -0.52 21.16 11.23
CA GLY A 25 -0.33 22.08 10.12
C GLY A 25 -1.69 22.52 9.58
N PRO A 26 -1.76 23.64 8.85
CA PRO A 26 -3.04 24.15 8.35
C PRO A 26 -3.74 23.04 7.57
N ASP A 27 -4.91 22.69 8.09
CA ASP A 27 -5.83 21.64 7.66
C ASP A 27 -6.43 22.05 6.30
N PHE A 28 -5.59 22.15 5.28
CA PHE A 28 -6.01 22.46 3.93
C PHE A 28 -6.62 21.20 3.35
N SER A 29 -7.94 21.05 3.52
CA SER A 29 -8.64 19.83 3.11
C SER A 29 -8.45 19.62 1.60
N ALA A 30 -8.29 18.37 1.19
CA ALA A 30 -8.21 18.04 -0.23
C ALA A 30 -9.43 18.54 -1.03
N SER A 31 -10.59 18.65 -0.38
CA SER A 31 -11.81 19.21 -0.97
C SER A 31 -11.68 20.71 -1.32
N GLU A 32 -10.98 21.49 -0.49
CA GLU A 32 -10.70 22.91 -0.75
C GLU A 32 -9.69 23.05 -1.89
N TRP A 33 -8.68 22.17 -1.93
CA TRP A 33 -7.72 22.13 -3.03
C TRP A 33 -8.43 21.87 -4.36
N CYS A 34 -9.25 20.83 -4.43
CA CYS A 34 -9.99 20.47 -5.63
C CYS A 34 -10.95 21.57 -6.10
N SER A 35 -11.54 22.30 -5.16
CA SER A 35 -12.39 23.46 -5.46
C SER A 35 -11.61 24.65 -6.02
N SER A 36 -10.32 24.77 -5.70
CA SER A 36 -9.48 25.93 -6.08
C SER A 36 -8.68 25.75 -7.38
N VAL A 37 -8.15 24.55 -7.64
CA VAL A 37 -7.28 24.25 -8.79
C VAL A 37 -8.06 23.65 -9.96
N GLY A 38 -9.22 23.04 -9.69
CA GLY A 38 -10.15 22.50 -10.69
C GLY A 38 -9.80 21.10 -11.18
N THR A 39 -8.53 20.80 -11.49
CA THR A 39 -8.09 19.45 -11.90
C THR A 39 -6.68 19.14 -11.38
N GLY A 40 -6.42 17.87 -11.06
CA GLY A 40 -5.08 17.39 -10.72
C GLY A 40 -5.08 16.30 -9.66
N ARG A 41 -3.87 15.84 -9.32
CA ARG A 41 -3.62 14.86 -8.27
C ARG A 41 -2.57 15.38 -7.29
N ILE A 42 -2.75 15.10 -6.01
CA ILE A 42 -1.78 15.45 -4.96
C ILE A 42 -1.54 14.25 -4.04
N PRO A 43 -0.32 14.08 -3.52
CA PRO A 43 -0.03 13.01 -2.56
C PRO A 43 -0.82 13.22 -1.26
N ASP A 44 -1.24 12.11 -0.65
CA ASP A 44 -1.71 12.12 0.73
C ASP A 44 -0.50 12.40 1.65
N PRO A 45 -0.62 13.31 2.64
CA PRO A 45 0.52 13.73 3.47
C PRO A 45 0.96 12.66 4.48
N ILE A 46 0.16 11.62 4.70
CA ILE A 46 0.41 10.59 5.74
C ILE A 46 0.68 9.24 5.10
N HIS A 47 -0.06 8.83 4.08
CA HIS A 47 -0.03 7.48 3.53
C HIS A 47 0.59 7.45 2.13
N CYS A 48 1.67 6.71 1.97
CA CYS A 48 2.49 6.76 0.75
C CYS A 48 1.76 6.22 -0.50
N GLN A 49 0.84 5.29 -0.29
CA GLN A 49 0.03 4.68 -1.33
C GLN A 49 -1.24 5.48 -1.67
N MET A 50 -1.58 6.50 -0.88
CA MET A 50 -2.79 7.31 -1.06
C MET A 50 -2.49 8.65 -1.71
N TYR A 51 -3.51 9.18 -2.36
CA TYR A 51 -3.49 10.48 -3.03
C TYR A 51 -4.91 11.03 -3.14
N PHE A 52 -5.03 12.29 -3.50
CA PHE A 52 -6.31 12.88 -3.89
C PHE A 52 -6.34 13.12 -5.39
N ASP A 53 -7.45 12.80 -6.05
CA ASP A 53 -7.72 13.06 -7.46
C ASP A 53 -9.01 13.87 -7.59
N CYS A 54 -8.87 15.15 -7.96
CA CYS A 54 -10.02 16.06 -8.06
C CYS A 54 -10.99 15.71 -9.18
N ASN A 55 -10.58 14.85 -10.10
CA ASN A 55 -11.47 14.35 -11.15
C ASN A 55 -12.33 13.17 -10.66
N VAL A 56 -11.99 12.57 -9.52
CA VAL A 56 -12.74 11.47 -8.91
C VAL A 56 -13.75 12.04 -7.96
N VAL A 57 -15.04 11.86 -8.28
CA VAL A 57 -16.15 12.24 -7.42
C VAL A 57 -16.93 10.97 -7.15
N TYR A 58 -16.89 10.49 -5.91
CA TYR A 58 -17.70 9.35 -5.51
C TYR A 58 -19.13 9.80 -5.22
N ASN A 59 -20.11 9.06 -5.73
CA ASN A 59 -21.50 9.19 -5.28
C ASN A 59 -21.67 8.57 -3.88
N GLU A 60 -20.92 7.49 -3.61
CA GLU A 60 -20.79 6.83 -2.32
C GLU A 60 -19.30 6.55 -2.11
N VAL A 61 -18.72 7.16 -1.07
CA VAL A 61 -17.28 7.08 -0.80
C VAL A 61 -16.93 5.66 -0.35
N PRO A 62 -15.91 5.01 -0.95
CA PRO A 62 -15.48 3.70 -0.50
C PRO A 62 -15.11 3.71 0.99
N PRO A 63 -15.45 2.65 1.75
CA PRO A 63 -15.13 2.61 3.18
C PRO A 63 -13.63 2.81 3.44
N GLY A 64 -13.31 3.74 4.34
CA GLY A 64 -11.93 4.07 4.72
C GLY A 64 -11.24 5.07 3.78
N LEU A 65 -11.96 5.65 2.82
CA LEU A 65 -11.51 6.79 2.02
C LEU A 65 -12.37 8.02 2.30
N GLU A 66 -11.87 9.17 1.86
CA GLU A 66 -12.59 10.45 1.81
C GLU A 66 -12.98 10.83 0.37
N GLN A 67 -13.82 11.85 0.21
CA GLN A 67 -14.16 12.36 -1.12
C GLN A 67 -12.91 12.83 -1.85
N HIS A 68 -12.77 12.44 -3.13
CA HIS A 68 -11.59 12.63 -3.97
C HIS A 68 -10.35 11.82 -3.55
N GLN A 69 -10.35 11.14 -2.41
CA GLN A 69 -9.21 10.32 -2.00
C GLN A 69 -9.21 9.00 -2.77
N ALA A 70 -8.04 8.59 -3.24
CA ALA A 70 -7.84 7.36 -3.97
C ALA A 70 -6.59 6.64 -3.46
N GLU A 71 -6.53 5.34 -3.72
CA GLU A 71 -5.44 4.48 -3.32
C GLU A 71 -4.81 3.82 -4.54
N CYS A 72 -3.48 3.79 -4.62
CA CYS A 72 -2.79 3.08 -5.67
C CYS A 72 -3.07 1.57 -5.59
N PRO A 73 -3.11 0.85 -6.72
CA PRO A 73 -3.25 -0.60 -6.69
C PRO A 73 -2.01 -1.24 -6.04
N TYR A 74 -2.21 -2.07 -5.02
CA TYR A 74 -1.09 -2.80 -4.41
C TYR A 74 -0.29 -3.60 -5.47
N PRO A 75 1.05 -3.60 -5.42
CA PRO A 75 1.90 -2.99 -4.40
C PRO A 75 2.32 -1.54 -4.70
N ASN A 76 1.76 -0.88 -5.70
CA ASN A 76 2.22 0.44 -6.15
C ASN A 76 1.97 1.56 -5.14
N LEU A 77 2.87 2.55 -5.16
CA LEU A 77 2.85 3.72 -4.28
C LEU A 77 2.68 5.01 -5.11
N PHE A 78 2.20 6.08 -4.49
CA PHE A 78 1.99 7.35 -5.20
C PHE A 78 3.25 8.22 -5.17
N SER A 79 3.79 8.52 -6.35
CA SER A 79 5.01 9.32 -6.51
C SER A 79 4.71 10.82 -6.39
N GLU A 80 5.43 11.52 -5.51
CA GLU A 80 5.37 12.98 -5.38
C GLU A 80 6.12 13.71 -6.51
N GLU A 81 6.94 12.98 -7.28
CA GLU A 81 7.70 13.54 -8.40
C GLU A 81 6.87 13.56 -9.70
N THR A 82 6.14 12.47 -9.97
CA THR A 82 5.38 12.29 -11.22
C THR A 82 3.88 12.45 -11.05
N PHE A 83 3.38 12.49 -9.80
CA PHE A 83 1.95 12.52 -9.47
C PHE A 83 1.18 11.32 -10.03
N GLN A 84 1.81 10.13 -10.04
CA GLN A 84 1.26 8.87 -10.53
C GLN A 84 1.55 7.71 -9.58
N CYS A 85 0.77 6.63 -9.73
CA CYS A 85 1.06 5.36 -9.07
C CYS A 85 2.19 4.64 -9.82
N GLU A 86 3.28 4.35 -9.10
CA GLU A 86 4.47 3.69 -9.61
C GLU A 86 4.84 2.48 -8.75
N THR A 87 5.77 1.66 -9.22
CA THR A 87 6.18 0.47 -8.47
C THR A 87 6.83 0.87 -7.14
N PHE A 88 6.55 0.11 -6.08
CA PHE A 88 7.02 0.44 -4.73
C PHE A 88 8.54 0.54 -4.60
N ASP A 89 9.30 -0.08 -5.51
CA ASP A 89 10.74 -0.08 -5.49
C ASP A 89 11.38 1.15 -6.15
N THR A 90 10.60 1.98 -6.85
CA THR A 90 11.06 3.24 -7.44
C THR A 90 10.62 4.47 -6.65
N VAL A 91 9.49 4.38 -5.93
CA VAL A 91 8.92 5.49 -5.16
C VAL A 91 9.64 5.68 -3.83
N LYS A 92 9.86 6.94 -3.45
CA LYS A 92 10.37 7.31 -2.12
C LYS A 92 9.24 7.89 -1.29
N CYS A 93 8.92 7.25 -0.16
CA CYS A 93 7.85 7.70 0.72
C CYS A 93 8.23 8.85 1.66
N ALA A 94 9.53 9.12 1.83
CA ALA A 94 10.04 10.10 2.80
C ALA A 94 9.44 9.84 4.20
N ASP A 95 8.68 10.79 4.74
CA ASP A 95 8.05 10.68 6.07
C ASP A 95 6.65 10.04 6.04
N ARG A 96 6.12 9.70 4.85
CA ARG A 96 4.82 9.02 4.70
C ARG A 96 4.94 7.56 5.08
N ILE A 97 3.88 7.03 5.67
CA ILE A 97 3.75 5.61 6.04
C ILE A 97 3.68 4.78 4.76
N GLU A 98 4.66 3.88 4.60
CA GLU A 98 4.71 2.94 3.49
C GLU A 98 4.07 1.60 3.89
N PRO A 99 2.92 1.23 3.32
CA PRO A 99 2.34 -0.09 3.55
C PRO A 99 3.19 -1.18 2.88
N VAL A 100 3.53 -2.21 3.66
CA VAL A 100 4.26 -3.39 3.16
C VAL A 100 3.29 -4.51 2.81
N ASN A 101 2.27 -4.73 3.65
CA ASN A 101 1.37 -5.85 3.44
C ASN A 101 0.18 -5.44 2.57
N LYS A 102 -0.31 -6.39 1.77
CA LYS A 102 -1.48 -6.16 0.90
C LYS A 102 -2.73 -5.76 1.69
N CYS A 103 -2.88 -6.27 2.91
CA CYS A 103 -4.00 -5.94 3.80
C CYS A 103 -3.89 -4.56 4.47
N ASP A 104 -2.75 -3.88 4.37
CA ASP A 104 -2.60 -2.52 4.88
C ASP A 104 -3.32 -1.51 3.97
N TYR A 105 -3.48 -1.86 2.68
CA TYR A 105 -4.23 -1.08 1.69
C TYR A 105 -5.72 -1.13 2.01
N THR A 106 -6.33 0.05 2.15
CA THR A 106 -7.75 0.20 2.49
C THR A 106 -8.65 -0.52 1.51
N MET A 107 -8.34 -0.44 0.21
CA MET A 107 -9.16 -1.06 -0.84
C MET A 107 -9.15 -2.59 -0.83
N ASN A 108 -8.18 -3.22 -0.15
CA ASN A 108 -8.12 -4.68 0.00
C ASN A 108 -8.85 -5.17 1.26
N LYS A 109 -9.30 -4.28 2.14
CA LYS A 109 -10.02 -4.64 3.36
C LYS A 109 -11.48 -4.94 3.02
N CYS A 110 -11.95 -6.10 3.48
CA CYS A 110 -13.37 -6.45 3.40
C CYS A 110 -14.11 -5.77 4.55
N ASN A 111 -15.10 -4.94 4.22
CA ASN A 111 -15.91 -4.21 5.20
C ASN A 111 -17.34 -4.74 5.16
N GLY A 112 -17.77 -5.48 6.18
CA GLY A 112 -19.14 -5.97 6.28
C GLY A 112 -19.33 -7.20 7.18
N PRO A 113 -20.59 -7.54 7.51
CA PRO A 113 -20.90 -8.77 8.23
C PRO A 113 -20.54 -9.98 7.35
N ASN A 114 -19.83 -10.95 7.91
CA ASN A 114 -19.30 -12.16 7.25
C ASN A 114 -18.02 -11.99 6.41
N CYS A 115 -17.34 -10.85 6.49
CA CYS A 115 -16.00 -10.71 5.92
C CYS A 115 -14.99 -11.60 6.66
N GLN A 116 -14.23 -12.40 5.91
CA GLN A 116 -13.08 -13.12 6.45
C GLN A 116 -11.89 -12.15 6.60
N PRO A 117 -11.00 -12.36 7.59
CA PRO A 117 -9.76 -11.59 7.70
C PRO A 117 -8.96 -11.59 6.40
N CYS A 118 -8.46 -10.42 6.01
CA CYS A 118 -7.78 -10.20 4.73
C CYS A 118 -6.55 -11.12 4.57
N GLU A 119 -5.83 -11.37 5.67
CA GLU A 119 -4.61 -12.17 5.71
C GLU A 119 -4.83 -13.61 5.26
N ILE A 120 -6.07 -14.13 5.39
CA ILE A 120 -6.45 -15.46 4.89
C ILE A 120 -6.26 -15.58 3.38
N TYR A 121 -6.51 -14.49 2.66
CA TYR A 121 -6.35 -14.42 1.21
C TYR A 121 -4.98 -13.87 0.80
N TYR A 122 -4.46 -12.92 1.58
CA TYR A 122 -3.20 -12.24 1.29
C TYR A 122 -2.22 -12.38 2.47
N PRO A 123 -1.51 -13.52 2.56
CA PRO A 123 -0.54 -13.74 3.63
C PRO A 123 0.62 -12.75 3.56
N LYS A 124 1.32 -12.58 4.69
CA LYS A 124 2.47 -11.68 4.80
C LYS A 124 3.74 -12.32 4.25
N CYS A 125 4.57 -11.50 3.61
CA CYS A 125 5.95 -11.82 3.21
C CYS A 125 7.01 -11.14 4.10
N GLU A 126 6.57 -10.44 5.15
CA GLU A 126 7.46 -9.78 6.10
C GLU A 126 8.37 -10.80 6.79
N GLY A 127 9.68 -10.58 6.71
CA GLY A 127 10.70 -11.49 7.24
C GLY A 127 11.05 -12.68 6.34
N LEU A 128 10.41 -12.85 5.18
CA LEU A 128 10.77 -13.85 4.17
C LEU A 128 11.77 -13.26 3.17
N SER A 129 12.60 -14.13 2.60
CA SER A 129 13.50 -13.78 1.50
C SER A 129 12.71 -13.57 0.20
N ASP A 130 13.38 -13.03 -0.82
CA ASP A 130 12.81 -12.98 -2.16
C ASP A 130 12.71 -14.40 -2.75
N GLY A 131 11.59 -14.73 -3.38
CA GLY A 131 11.35 -16.02 -4.02
C GLY A 131 10.03 -16.69 -3.62
N PHE A 132 9.95 -18.00 -3.83
CA PHE A 132 8.77 -18.80 -3.54
C PHE A 132 8.84 -19.43 -2.15
N HIS A 133 7.73 -19.33 -1.41
CA HIS A 133 7.59 -19.87 -0.06
C HIS A 133 6.30 -20.68 0.08
N ALA A 134 6.29 -21.66 0.97
CA ALA A 134 5.06 -22.38 1.28
C ALA A 134 4.00 -21.43 1.85
N HIS A 135 2.73 -21.64 1.51
CA HIS A 135 1.68 -20.77 2.03
C HIS A 135 1.57 -20.93 3.56
N PRO A 136 1.71 -19.86 4.36
CA PRO A 136 1.95 -19.98 5.80
C PRO A 136 0.79 -20.63 6.57
N MET A 137 -0.45 -20.41 6.11
CA MET A 137 -1.66 -20.99 6.69
C MET A 137 -2.22 -22.22 5.95
N LYS A 138 -1.60 -22.58 4.83
CA LYS A 138 -2.02 -23.73 4.00
C LYS A 138 -0.80 -24.60 3.72
N ARG A 139 -0.09 -24.94 4.80
CA ARG A 139 1.04 -25.86 4.74
C ARG A 139 0.58 -27.21 4.23
N ASP A 140 1.49 -27.97 3.63
CA ASP A 140 1.21 -29.29 3.07
C ASP A 140 0.06 -29.28 2.05
N SER A 141 -0.06 -28.18 1.29
CA SER A 141 -1.06 -27.99 0.26
C SER A 141 -0.41 -27.54 -1.05
N PRO A 142 -1.18 -27.50 -2.16
CA PRO A 142 -0.70 -26.96 -3.43
C PRO A 142 -0.41 -25.45 -3.40
N TYR A 143 -0.82 -24.75 -2.35
CA TYR A 143 -0.71 -23.29 -2.30
C TYR A 143 0.69 -22.85 -1.88
N TYR A 144 1.25 -21.90 -2.62
CA TYR A 144 2.52 -21.24 -2.32
C TYR A 144 2.44 -19.76 -2.65
N ILE A 145 3.41 -18.99 -2.18
CA ILE A 145 3.44 -17.53 -2.33
C ILE A 145 4.74 -17.09 -2.95
N GLU A 146 4.69 -15.96 -3.64
CA GLU A 146 5.86 -15.28 -4.18
C GLU A 146 6.11 -14.00 -3.41
N CYS A 147 7.30 -13.87 -2.84
CA CYS A 147 7.73 -12.72 -2.07
C CYS A 147 8.82 -11.95 -2.82
N TYR A 148 8.74 -10.63 -2.78
CA TYR A 148 9.79 -9.74 -3.29
C TYR A 148 9.87 -8.49 -2.43
N LYS A 149 11.05 -8.19 -1.88
CA LYS A 149 11.30 -7.09 -0.95
C LYS A 149 10.26 -7.03 0.18
N SER A 150 10.06 -8.18 0.83
CA SER A 150 9.09 -8.36 1.92
C SER A 150 7.61 -8.18 1.55
N ARG A 151 7.28 -8.07 0.26
CA ARG A 151 5.90 -7.94 -0.24
C ARG A 151 5.42 -9.21 -0.91
N LEU A 152 4.15 -9.54 -0.67
CA LEU A 152 3.45 -10.59 -1.42
C LEU A 152 3.24 -10.11 -2.85
N ILE A 153 3.83 -10.78 -3.83
CA ILE A 153 3.62 -10.49 -5.25
C ILE A 153 2.41 -11.25 -5.77
N SER A 154 2.36 -12.56 -5.47
CA SER A 154 1.26 -13.41 -5.92
C SER A 154 1.07 -14.61 -4.99
N VAL A 155 -0.16 -15.15 -4.99
CA VAL A 155 -0.49 -16.45 -4.41
C VAL A 155 -0.70 -17.41 -5.56
N HIS A 156 0.02 -18.52 -5.53
CA HIS A 156 0.05 -19.52 -6.59
C HIS A 156 -0.56 -20.84 -6.12
N VAL A 157 -0.88 -21.70 -7.08
CA VAL A 157 -1.35 -23.07 -6.84
C VAL A 157 -0.53 -23.99 -7.73
N CYS A 158 0.04 -25.06 -7.15
CA CYS A 158 0.75 -26.06 -7.92
C CYS A 158 -0.18 -26.69 -8.99
N PRO A 159 0.33 -26.92 -10.21
CA PRO A 159 -0.42 -27.64 -11.22
C PRO A 159 -0.66 -29.10 -10.79
N THR A 160 -1.64 -29.75 -11.39
CA THR A 160 -1.77 -31.21 -11.30
C THR A 160 -0.74 -31.89 -12.19
N ASP A 161 -0.29 -33.09 -11.81
CA ASP A 161 0.57 -33.91 -12.67
C ASP A 161 -0.21 -34.44 -13.91
N PRO A 162 0.46 -35.04 -14.91
CA PRO A 162 -0.20 -35.60 -16.09
C PRO A 162 -1.22 -36.71 -15.77
N ASP A 163 -1.09 -37.37 -14.61
CA ASP A 163 -2.00 -38.41 -14.14
C ASP A 163 -3.19 -37.81 -13.33
N GLY A 164 -3.25 -36.48 -13.20
CA GLY A 164 -4.28 -35.76 -12.45
C GLY A 164 -4.08 -35.75 -10.93
N ARG A 165 -2.90 -36.12 -10.43
CA ARG A 165 -2.58 -36.06 -9.01
C ARG A 165 -2.30 -34.64 -8.57
N ILE A 166 -2.65 -34.37 -7.31
CA ILE A 166 -2.38 -33.11 -6.64
C ILE A 166 -0.87 -33.03 -6.34
N MET A 167 -0.23 -31.94 -6.75
CA MET A 167 1.15 -31.64 -6.40
C MET A 167 1.18 -30.66 -5.22
N LEU A 168 2.11 -30.89 -4.28
CA LEU A 168 2.35 -30.02 -3.13
C LEU A 168 3.58 -29.16 -3.39
N PHE A 169 3.60 -27.93 -2.89
CA PHE A 169 4.78 -27.10 -2.96
C PHE A 169 5.75 -27.46 -1.83
N TRP A 170 7.02 -27.70 -2.19
CA TRP A 170 8.09 -28.02 -1.26
C TRP A 170 9.10 -26.89 -1.22
N GLU A 171 9.27 -26.26 -0.06
CA GLU A 171 10.12 -25.08 0.08
C GLU A 171 11.62 -25.42 -0.04
N GLU A 172 12.03 -26.62 0.36
CA GLU A 172 13.43 -27.07 0.31
C GLU A 172 14.02 -27.08 -1.10
N ASN A 173 13.20 -27.37 -2.12
CA ASN A 173 13.62 -27.39 -3.52
C ASN A 173 12.91 -26.32 -4.37
N GLY A 174 12.04 -25.51 -3.76
CA GLY A 174 11.28 -24.46 -4.42
C GLY A 174 10.36 -24.96 -5.54
N ASN A 175 9.87 -26.20 -5.46
CA ASN A 175 9.15 -26.83 -6.56
C ASN A 175 7.91 -27.61 -6.12
N CYS A 176 6.97 -27.78 -7.05
CA CYS A 176 5.81 -28.63 -6.88
C CYS A 176 6.20 -30.09 -7.12
N THR A 177 5.89 -30.99 -6.18
CA THR A 177 6.10 -32.44 -6.36
C THR A 177 4.86 -33.23 -5.94
N ALA A 178 4.64 -34.37 -6.58
CA ALA A 178 3.51 -35.24 -6.27
C ALA A 178 3.65 -35.83 -4.85
N MET A 179 2.53 -35.98 -4.16
CA MET A 179 2.49 -36.71 -2.90
C MET A 179 2.88 -38.17 -3.16
N THR A 180 3.93 -38.65 -2.51
CA THR A 180 4.43 -40.03 -2.63
C THR A 180 3.70 -40.97 -1.69
#